data_AF-A0A4Y2M6E8-F1
#
_entry.id   AF-A0A4Y2M6E8-F1
#
_cell.length_a   1.000
_cell.length_b   1.000
_cell.length_c   1.000
_cell.angle_alpha   90.00
_cell.angle_beta   90.00
_cell.angle_gamma   90.00
#
_symmetry.space_group_name_H-M   'P 1'
#
loop_
_entity.id
_entity.type
_entity.pdbx_description
1 polymer ?
#
loop_
_entity_poly.entity_id
_entity_poly.type
_entity_poly.pdbx_seq_one_letter_code
_entity_poly.pdbx_strand_id
1 'polypeptide(L)'
;MAYRATPLGNGFSPSELLMGRRINTTLPVAKTQLRPYSVNKKVLKAKEERRIEGQKTNYDKHHGVRNLDELDPEPEPEDDSDVTGYQHSPADADPICPSLMSSPQSPKTYPERASSSTEASPDLYVTRSDRTVRPPERLDL
;
A
#
# COMPACT_ATOMS: atom_id res chain seq x y z
N MET A 1 -3.45 18.24 7.16
CA MET A 1 -2.01 18.60 7.25
C MET A 1 -1.12 17.54 7.91
N ALA A 2 -1.64 16.63 8.74
CA ALA A 2 -0.82 15.68 9.52
C ALA A 2 0.11 14.77 8.69
N TYR A 3 -0.42 14.11 7.64
CA TYR A 3 0.31 13.10 6.88
C TYR A 3 1.68 13.57 6.35
N ARG A 4 1.78 14.84 5.91
CA ARG A 4 3.00 15.39 5.31
C ARG A 4 4.18 15.50 6.27
N ALA A 5 3.91 15.65 7.58
CA ALA A 5 4.90 15.87 8.62
C ALA A 5 5.03 14.68 9.58
N THR A 6 4.12 13.70 9.50
CA THR A 6 4.18 12.47 10.28
C THR A 6 5.23 11.51 9.69
N PRO A 7 6.20 11.04 10.49
CA PRO A 7 7.13 10.02 10.06
C PRO A 7 6.42 8.73 9.66
N LEU A 8 6.86 8.11 8.57
CA LEU A 8 6.41 6.77 8.16
C LEU A 8 7.18 5.70 8.95
N GLY A 9 6.86 4.41 8.73
CA GLY A 9 7.60 3.30 9.33
C GLY A 9 9.10 3.30 9.02
N ASN A 10 9.52 3.99 7.96
CA ASN A 10 10.94 4.19 7.64
C ASN A 10 11.63 5.23 8.53
N GLY A 11 10.89 6.07 9.26
CA GLY A 11 11.40 7.11 10.18
C GLY A 11 11.42 8.51 9.57
N PHE A 12 11.02 8.68 8.30
CA PHE A 12 10.98 9.96 7.61
C PHE A 12 9.56 10.32 7.21
N SER A 13 9.22 11.61 7.27
CA SER A 13 7.95 12.09 6.76
C SER A 13 7.97 12.23 5.23
N PRO A 14 6.80 12.19 4.55
CA PRO A 14 6.72 12.38 3.10
C PRO A 14 7.40 13.67 2.61
N SER A 15 7.29 14.75 3.38
CA SER A 15 7.94 16.02 3.04
C SER A 15 9.45 15.97 3.15
N GLU A 16 9.99 15.24 4.12
CA GLU A 16 11.44 15.05 4.27
C GLU A 16 12.02 14.23 3.12
N LEU A 17 11.30 13.22 2.65
CA LEU A 17 11.74 12.42 1.50
C LEU A 17 11.76 13.23 0.20
N LEU A 18 10.79 14.14 0.04
CA LEU A 18 10.67 14.97 -1.15
C LEU A 18 11.61 16.19 -1.13
N MET A 19 11.73 16.87 0.01
CA MET A 19 12.42 18.16 0.12
C MET A 19 13.72 18.11 0.92
N GLY A 20 14.06 16.98 1.55
CA GLY A 20 15.24 16.85 2.40
C GLY A 20 15.17 17.70 3.68
N ARG A 21 13.98 18.12 4.11
CA ARG A 21 13.78 18.97 5.30
C ARG A 21 12.40 18.78 5.91
N ARG A 22 12.24 19.14 7.18
CA ARG A 22 10.91 19.22 7.81
C ARG A 22 10.19 20.49 7.37
N ILE A 23 8.86 20.39 7.23
CA ILE A 23 8.00 21.55 6.96
C ILE A 23 7.62 22.26 8.25
N ASN A 24 7.36 23.56 8.15
CA ASN A 24 6.77 24.31 9.26
C ASN A 24 5.35 23.79 9.51
N THR A 25 5.09 23.37 10.73
CA THR A 25 3.77 22.93 11.20
C THR A 25 3.35 23.78 12.40
N THR A 26 2.10 23.67 12.83
CA THR A 26 1.60 24.35 14.04
C THR A 26 2.37 23.94 15.30
N LEU A 27 2.92 22.71 15.32
CA LEU A 27 3.74 22.25 16.43
C LEU A 27 5.14 22.90 16.37
N PRO A 28 5.66 23.40 17.49
CA PRO A 28 6.99 23.99 17.55
C PRO A 28 8.05 22.91 17.28
N VAL A 29 8.95 23.19 16.35
CA VAL A 29 10.07 22.33 15.96
C VAL A 29 11.35 23.15 15.95
N ALA A 30 12.47 22.52 16.30
CA ALA A 30 13.78 23.18 16.29
C ALA A 30 14.12 23.72 14.89
N LYS A 31 14.60 24.97 14.82
CA LYS A 31 14.94 25.65 13.55
C LYS A 31 15.98 24.90 12.72
N THR A 32 16.82 24.10 13.36
CA THR A 32 17.82 23.25 12.71
C THR A 32 17.19 22.17 11.84
N GLN A 33 16.04 21.62 12.23
CA GLN A 33 15.35 20.56 11.48
C GLN A 33 14.57 21.09 10.27
N LEU A 34 14.35 22.40 10.19
CA LEU A 34 13.75 23.08 9.05
C LEU A 34 14.75 23.32 7.91
N ARG A 35 16.06 23.18 8.20
CA ARG A 35 17.12 23.30 7.20
C ARG A 35 17.23 22.01 6.40
N PRO A 36 17.56 22.08 5.10
CA PRO A 36 17.85 20.90 4.29
C PRO A 36 19.00 20.07 4.85
N TYR A 37 18.83 18.75 4.82
CA TYR A 37 19.86 17.77 5.15
C TYR A 37 19.83 16.61 4.14
N SER A 38 20.96 15.93 3.99
CA SER A 38 21.05 14.76 3.12
C SER A 38 20.55 13.50 3.84
N VAL A 39 19.56 12.83 3.25
CA VAL A 39 19.08 11.53 3.74
C VAL A 39 19.96 10.41 3.19
N ASN A 40 20.35 9.46 4.04
CA ASN A 40 21.07 8.27 3.58
C ASN A 40 20.13 7.35 2.78
N LYS A 41 20.16 7.51 1.46
CA LYS A 41 19.28 6.77 0.53
C LYS A 41 19.49 5.26 0.57
N LYS A 42 20.72 4.77 0.81
CA LYS A 42 21.01 3.33 0.82
C LYS A 42 20.30 2.63 1.98
N VAL A 43 20.43 3.19 3.18
CA VAL A 43 19.78 2.67 4.39
C VAL A 43 18.26 2.77 4.27
N LEU A 44 17.76 3.87 3.72
CA LEU A 44 16.33 4.06 3.50
C LEU A 44 15.73 3.02 2.56
N LYS A 45 16.38 2.79 1.40
CA LYS A 45 15.92 1.79 0.42
C LYS A 45 15.90 0.39 1.03
N ALA A 46 16.97 -0.02 1.70
CA ALA A 46 17.04 -1.33 2.34
C ALA A 46 15.93 -1.55 3.38
N LYS A 47 15.59 -0.51 4.15
CA LYS A 47 14.48 -0.58 5.13
C LYS A 47 13.11 -0.70 4.43
N GLU A 48 12.92 0.02 3.33
CA GLU A 48 11.68 -0.02 2.55
C GLU A 48 11.50 -1.36 1.82
N GLU A 49 12.56 -1.87 1.20
CA GLU A 49 12.57 -3.19 0.54
C GLU A 49 12.17 -4.29 1.52
N ARG A 50 12.80 -4.33 2.71
CA ARG A 50 12.42 -5.26 3.77
C ARG A 50 10.94 -5.12 4.17
N ARG A 51 10.43 -3.89 4.23
CA ARG A 51 9.02 -3.62 4.57
C ARG A 51 8.08 -4.13 3.48
N ILE A 52 8.41 -3.93 2.21
CA ILE A 52 7.63 -4.38 1.06
C ILE A 52 7.65 -5.91 0.97
N GLU A 53 8.82 -6.53 1.10
CA GLU A 53 8.99 -7.99 1.12
C GLU A 53 8.22 -8.63 2.29
N GLY A 54 8.29 -8.04 3.48
CA GLY A 54 7.51 -8.50 4.63
C GLY A 54 5.99 -8.42 4.40
N GLN A 55 5.52 -7.33 3.78
CA GLN A 55 4.09 -7.21 3.41
C GLN A 55 3.70 -8.24 2.36
N LYS A 56 4.51 -8.40 1.31
CA LYS A 56 4.28 -9.39 0.25
C LYS A 56 4.20 -10.79 0.84
N THR A 57 5.21 -11.21 1.57
CA THR A 57 5.27 -12.57 2.16
C THR A 57 4.12 -12.82 3.14
N ASN A 58 3.72 -11.83 3.95
CA ASN A 58 2.58 -11.97 4.85
C ASN A 58 1.26 -12.10 4.07
N TYR A 59 1.08 -11.27 3.03
CA TYR A 59 -0.08 -11.33 2.16
C TYR A 59 -0.16 -12.66 1.42
N ASP A 60 0.94 -13.11 0.81
CA ASP A 60 1.04 -14.36 0.06
C ASP A 60 0.73 -15.56 0.95
N LYS A 61 1.27 -15.58 2.19
CA LYS A 61 0.97 -16.61 3.19
C LYS A 61 -0.50 -16.63 3.58
N HIS A 62 -1.09 -15.46 3.84
CA HIS A 62 -2.50 -15.36 4.23
C HIS A 62 -3.46 -15.84 3.13
N HIS A 63 -3.09 -15.65 1.86
CA HIS A 63 -3.92 -16.03 0.71
C HIS A 63 -3.51 -17.36 0.07
N GLY A 64 -2.53 -18.08 0.65
CA GLY A 64 -2.07 -19.37 0.13
C GLY A 64 -1.49 -19.29 -1.28
N VAL A 65 -0.88 -18.16 -1.65
CA VAL A 65 -0.27 -17.95 -2.97
C VAL A 65 0.85 -18.97 -3.19
N ARG A 66 0.86 -19.59 -4.38
CA ARG A 66 1.89 -20.55 -4.81
C ARG A 66 2.50 -20.04 -6.10
N ASN A 67 3.81 -20.27 -6.28
CA ASN A 67 4.45 -20.04 -7.57
C ASN A 67 3.96 -21.13 -8.54
N LEU A 68 3.54 -20.71 -9.73
CA LEU A 68 3.25 -21.63 -10.84
C LEU A 68 4.54 -21.85 -11.62
N ASP A 69 4.68 -23.04 -12.19
CA ASP A 69 5.79 -23.36 -13.06
C ASP A 69 5.71 -22.52 -14.35
N GLU A 70 6.88 -22.13 -14.86
CA GLU A 70 6.99 -21.39 -16.12
C GLU A 70 6.55 -22.33 -17.26
N LEU A 71 5.67 -21.85 -18.15
CA LEU A 71 5.19 -22.64 -19.27
C LEU A 71 6.35 -22.90 -20.24
N ASP A 72 6.45 -24.13 -20.74
CA ASP A 72 7.40 -24.44 -21.81
C ASP A 72 7.09 -23.58 -23.06
N PRO A 73 8.12 -23.03 -23.73
CA PRO A 73 7.92 -22.32 -24.98
C PRO A 73 7.28 -23.25 -26.01
N GLU A 74 6.27 -22.73 -26.71
CA GLU A 74 5.58 -23.42 -27.79
C GLU A 74 6.60 -23.92 -28.83
N PRO A 75 6.56 -25.19 -29.25
CA PRO A 75 7.44 -25.69 -30.28
C PRO A 75 7.18 -24.90 -31.57
N GLU A 76 8.25 -24.35 -32.14
CA GLU A 76 8.24 -23.68 -33.45
C GLU A 76 7.58 -24.61 -34.48
N PRO A 77 6.67 -24.11 -35.33
CA PRO A 77 6.06 -24.93 -36.36
C PRO A 77 7.15 -25.46 -37.29
N GLU A 78 7.25 -26.78 -37.40
CA GLU A 78 8.12 -27.40 -38.40
C GLU A 78 7.55 -27.10 -39.79
N ASP A 79 8.34 -26.41 -40.61
CA ASP A 79 8.05 -26.10 -42.02
C ASP A 79 8.08 -27.37 -42.87
N ASP A 80 7.06 -28.22 -42.75
CA ASP A 80 6.78 -29.29 -43.70
C ASP A 80 5.72 -28.80 -44.70
N SER A 81 6.13 -28.03 -45.71
CA SER A 81 5.29 -27.78 -46.87
C SER A 81 6.07 -27.94 -48.18
N ASP A 82 6.09 -29.17 -48.70
CA ASP A 82 6.19 -29.38 -50.13
C ASP A 82 4.89 -28.91 -50.79
N VAL A 83 4.98 -27.80 -51.53
CA VAL A 83 4.15 -27.35 -52.66
C VAL A 83 2.61 -27.33 -52.46
N THR A 84 2.02 -26.14 -52.45
CA THR A 84 1.16 -25.65 -53.54
C THR A 84 0.94 -24.15 -53.37
N GLY A 85 1.21 -23.39 -54.43
CA GLY A 85 1.02 -21.96 -54.45
C GLY A 85 -0.45 -21.58 -54.25
N TYR A 86 -0.78 -21.09 -53.06
CA TYR A 86 -1.95 -20.26 -52.86
C TYR A 86 -1.50 -18.80 -52.89
N GLN A 87 -1.82 -18.13 -54.00
CA GLN A 87 -1.64 -16.69 -54.15
C GLN A 87 -2.60 -15.98 -53.19
N HIS A 88 -2.05 -15.26 -52.21
CA HIS A 88 -2.82 -14.33 -51.41
C HIS A 88 -3.01 -13.04 -52.21
N SER A 89 -4.24 -12.74 -52.63
CA SER A 89 -4.61 -11.40 -53.10
C SER A 89 -4.57 -10.42 -51.92
N PRO A 90 -4.07 -9.19 -52.10
CA PRO A 90 -4.07 -8.20 -51.04
C PRO A 90 -5.49 -7.65 -50.91
N ALA A 91 -6.14 -7.92 -49.78
CA ALA A 91 -7.34 -7.21 -49.39
C ALA A 91 -6.93 -6.17 -48.35
N ASP A 92 -7.06 -4.90 -48.74
CA ASP A 92 -6.88 -3.72 -47.92
C ASP A 92 -7.76 -3.76 -46.65
N ALA A 93 -7.16 -3.56 -45.46
CA ALA A 93 -7.84 -3.04 -44.27
C ALA A 93 -6.85 -2.55 -43.18
N ASP A 94 -6.76 -1.23 -43.08
CA ASP A 94 -6.43 -0.30 -41.99
C ASP A 94 -5.77 -0.77 -40.66
N PRO A 95 -4.67 -0.13 -40.22
CA PRO A 95 -4.01 -0.41 -38.95
C PRO A 95 -4.53 0.51 -37.84
N ILE A 96 -5.67 0.21 -37.23
CA ILE A 96 -6.08 0.94 -36.02
C ILE A 96 -6.78 0.01 -35.03
N CYS A 97 -6.08 -0.32 -33.93
CA CYS A 97 -6.52 -0.20 -32.53
C CYS A 97 -5.72 -1.15 -31.62
N PRO A 98 -4.81 -0.68 -30.75
CA PRO A 98 -4.36 -1.50 -29.63
C PRO A 98 -5.48 -1.63 -28.58
N SER A 99 -5.71 -2.87 -28.15
CA SER A 99 -6.71 -3.32 -27.18
C SER A 99 -6.68 -2.51 -25.87
N LEU A 100 -7.85 -2.04 -25.43
CA LEU A 100 -8.04 -1.35 -24.16
C LEU A 100 -7.83 -2.35 -23.00
N MET A 101 -6.75 -2.17 -22.24
CA MET A 101 -6.51 -2.92 -21.01
C MET A 101 -7.66 -2.72 -20.01
N SER A 102 -8.32 -3.81 -19.62
CA SER A 102 -9.36 -3.79 -18.58
C SER A 102 -8.73 -3.56 -17.20
N SER A 103 -9.24 -2.57 -16.49
CA SER A 103 -8.83 -2.22 -15.12
C SER A 103 -9.49 -3.17 -14.11
N PRO A 104 -8.75 -3.87 -13.22
CA PRO A 104 -9.38 -4.73 -12.22
C PRO A 104 -9.96 -3.90 -11.08
N GLN A 105 -11.28 -3.77 -11.07
CA GLN A 105 -12.05 -3.20 -9.95
C GLN A 105 -12.11 -4.23 -8.81
N SER A 106 -11.38 -4.01 -7.72
CA SER A 106 -11.55 -4.81 -6.50
C SER A 106 -12.88 -4.45 -5.81
N PRO A 107 -13.71 -5.42 -5.39
CA PRO A 107 -14.91 -5.13 -4.61
C PRO A 107 -14.56 -4.67 -3.19
N LYS A 108 -15.12 -3.54 -2.77
CA LYS A 108 -15.01 -2.99 -1.42
C LYS A 108 -16.13 -3.57 -0.55
N THR A 109 -15.82 -4.60 0.25
CA THR A 109 -16.71 -5.04 1.33
C THR A 109 -16.44 -4.21 2.59
N TYR A 110 -17.39 -3.39 2.99
CA TYR A 110 -17.38 -2.66 4.25
C TYR A 110 -18.04 -3.53 5.34
N PRO A 111 -17.43 -3.71 6.53
CA PRO A 111 -18.11 -4.35 7.63
C PRO A 111 -19.09 -3.37 8.27
N GLU A 112 -20.37 -3.70 8.26
CA GLU A 112 -21.41 -3.01 9.02
C GLU A 112 -21.28 -3.38 10.50
N ARG A 113 -21.02 -2.40 11.37
CA ARG A 113 -21.03 -2.61 12.83
C ARG A 113 -22.44 -2.41 13.36
N ALA A 114 -23.08 -3.49 13.77
CA ALA A 114 -24.25 -3.43 14.63
C ALA A 114 -23.86 -2.77 15.96
N SER A 115 -24.47 -1.62 16.25
CA SER A 115 -24.33 -0.91 17.52
C SER A 115 -25.34 -1.49 18.50
N SER A 116 -24.88 -2.27 19.48
CA SER A 116 -25.70 -2.54 20.68
C SER A 116 -25.29 -1.57 21.76
N SER A 117 -26.23 -0.73 22.19
CA SER A 117 -26.08 0.20 23.31
C SER A 117 -26.61 -0.50 24.55
N THR A 118 -25.73 -0.93 25.45
CA THR A 118 -26.10 -1.25 26.82
C THR A 118 -25.72 -0.07 27.71
N GLU A 119 -26.71 0.71 28.11
CA GLU A 119 -26.64 1.54 29.31
C GLU A 119 -26.40 0.64 30.52
N ALA A 120 -25.47 1.01 31.41
CA ALA A 120 -25.73 1.01 32.85
C ALA A 120 -24.50 1.47 33.66
N SER A 121 -24.80 2.45 34.52
CA SER A 121 -24.18 2.77 35.81
C SER A 121 -22.82 3.48 35.83
N PRO A 122 -22.79 4.78 36.21
CA PRO A 122 -21.56 5.49 36.50
C PRO A 122 -21.18 5.18 37.94
N ASP A 123 -20.09 4.42 38.16
CA ASP A 123 -19.30 4.76 39.34
C ASP A 123 -17.86 4.25 39.34
N LEU A 124 -17.52 3.25 38.52
CA LEU A 124 -16.18 2.67 38.54
C LEU A 124 -15.82 2.11 37.16
N TYR A 125 -14.65 2.45 36.63
CA TYR A 125 -14.13 1.85 35.39
C TYR A 125 -12.92 0.96 35.68
N VAL A 126 -12.81 -0.16 34.96
CA VAL A 126 -11.70 -1.12 35.11
C VAL A 126 -10.64 -0.84 34.04
N THR A 127 -9.37 -0.73 34.45
CA THR A 127 -8.23 -0.57 33.53
C THR A 127 -7.85 -1.92 32.90
N ARG A 128 -7.05 -1.89 31.83
CA ARG A 128 -6.46 -3.10 31.20
C ARG A 128 -5.60 -3.97 32.14
N SER A 129 -5.30 -3.50 33.35
CA SER A 129 -4.60 -4.24 34.40
C SER A 129 -5.54 -4.71 35.51
N ASP A 130 -6.84 -4.79 35.23
CA ASP A 130 -7.93 -5.13 36.16
C ASP A 130 -8.02 -4.24 37.41
N ARG A 131 -7.49 -3.00 37.34
CA ARG A 131 -7.62 -2.05 38.44
C ARG A 131 -8.89 -1.23 38.28
N THR A 132 -9.67 -1.15 39.34
CA THR A 132 -10.90 -0.36 39.36
C THR A 132 -10.57 1.07 39.78
N VAL A 133 -10.94 2.06 38.97
CA VAL A 133 -10.61 3.48 39.15
C VAL A 133 -11.87 4.34 39.06
N ARG A 134 -11.99 5.34 39.94
CA ARG A 134 -13.06 6.34 39.93
C ARG A 134 -12.71 7.47 38.97
N PRO A 135 -13.64 7.96 38.12
CA PRO A 135 -13.40 9.12 37.27
C PRO A 135 -13.16 10.40 38.10
N PRO A 136 -12.35 11.36 37.60
CA PRO A 136 -12.06 12.59 38.33
C PRO A 136 -13.30 13.50 38.45
N GLU A 137 -13.47 14.12 39.62
CA GLU A 137 -14.54 15.08 39.88
C GLU A 137 -14.32 16.38 39.09
N ARG A 138 -15.40 16.92 38.54
CA ARG A 138 -15.35 18.22 37.84
C ARG A 138 -15.32 19.33 38.88
N LEU A 139 -14.36 20.23 38.76
CA LEU A 139 -14.37 21.49 39.51
C LEU A 139 -15.27 22.47 38.76
N ASP A 140 -16.37 22.87 39.38
CA ASP A 140 -17.22 23.95 38.87
C ASP A 140 -16.56 25.29 39.23
N LEU A 141 -16.22 26.07 38.20
CA LEU A 141 -15.69 27.43 38.30
C LEU A 141 -16.81 28.46 38.38
#